data_AF-A0A8H5XU26-F1
#
_entry.id   AF-A0A8H5XU26-F1
#
_cell.length_a   1.000
_cell.length_b   1.000
_cell.length_c   1.000
_cell.angle_alpha   90.00
_cell.angle_beta   90.00
_cell.angle_gamma   90.00
#
_symmetry.space_group_name_H-M   'P 1'
#
loop_
_entity.id
_entity.type
_entity.pdbx_description
1 polymer ?
#
loop_
_entity_poly.entity_id
_entity_poly.type
_entity_poly.pdbx_seq_one_letter_code
_entity_poly.pdbx_strand_id
1 'polypeptide(L)'
;MSSLCNYSHPELQITDGLIRQDTGRLFPYNPEFYSNATGLYGPGTIYCWYMLLVSVLASWAFCLADEDGPKKPGLSNDLLGALAYPVFAATDLAVQSMKMLGMEKRALAIFCLRNPEVNLDLFGPFNTTQLDLNHIPPDTVILGQRVVDITGPLTICYSATPFLLILIIGFMIDTDYARNWKPKPSARWVVNVAYGYISLMLTIFHFSLGDIGTSFFIALYEAMLPVMLTVIYLFTAFIGLTFLTGIIMLVWSTIEKNYKDAVEALKALGGCIFFAGMLVVPSMLMIHRDRSTTIPDLGIRVSERDQLATLLVGIVTLTFTVIDVLRNFFRARHREEVADAEMQMLPAAEGATGHS
;
A
#
# COMPACT_ATOMS: atom_id res chain seq x y z
N MET A 1 -3.26 -4.48 -33.24
CA MET A 1 -2.60 -4.59 -31.91
C MET A 1 -1.93 -3.28 -31.50
N SER A 2 -1.10 -2.63 -32.33
CA SER A 2 -0.70 -1.22 -32.08
C SER A 2 -1.91 -0.27 -32.03
N SER A 3 -2.98 -0.62 -32.74
CA SER A 3 -4.30 0.03 -32.63
C SER A 3 -4.91 -0.02 -31.24
N LEU A 4 -4.63 -1.06 -30.40
CA LEU A 4 -5.19 -1.14 -29.05
C LEU A 4 -4.66 0.01 -28.17
N CYS A 5 -3.39 0.35 -28.32
CA CYS A 5 -2.78 1.47 -27.60
C CYS A 5 -3.46 2.79 -27.98
N ASN A 6 -3.90 2.97 -29.22
CA ASN A 6 -4.63 4.17 -29.61
C ASN A 6 -5.99 4.30 -28.88
N TYR A 7 -6.61 3.20 -28.44
CA TYR A 7 -7.84 3.26 -27.63
C TYR A 7 -7.61 3.78 -26.21
N SER A 8 -6.36 3.94 -25.77
CA SER A 8 -6.05 4.62 -24.51
C SER A 8 -5.66 6.09 -24.67
N HIS A 9 -5.65 6.62 -25.90
CA HIS A 9 -5.29 8.01 -26.24
C HIS A 9 -6.54 8.83 -26.61
N PRO A 10 -7.07 9.71 -25.73
CA PRO A 10 -8.29 10.47 -25.97
C PRO A 10 -8.25 11.33 -27.23
N GLU A 11 -7.08 11.86 -27.58
CA GLU A 11 -6.83 12.68 -28.77
C GLU A 11 -7.01 11.92 -30.09
N LEU A 12 -7.01 10.59 -30.06
CA LEU A 12 -7.17 9.72 -31.23
C LEU A 12 -8.59 9.13 -31.35
N GLN A 13 -9.54 9.54 -30.51
CA GLN A 13 -10.86 8.91 -30.41
C GLN A 13 -11.98 9.76 -31.01
N ILE A 14 -12.80 9.16 -31.87
CA ILE A 14 -14.08 9.73 -32.31
C ILE A 14 -15.14 9.27 -31.30
N THR A 15 -15.69 10.23 -30.54
CA THR A 15 -16.63 9.98 -29.43
C THR A 15 -18.05 10.47 -29.71
N ASP A 16 -18.33 10.89 -30.94
CA ASP A 16 -19.62 11.44 -31.33
C ASP A 16 -20.77 10.47 -31.05
N GLY A 17 -21.72 10.90 -30.23
CA GLY A 17 -22.88 10.10 -29.83
C GLY A 17 -22.65 9.13 -28.66
N LEU A 18 -21.44 9.04 -28.11
CA LEU A 18 -21.12 8.15 -26.99
C LEU A 18 -21.26 8.84 -25.63
N ILE A 19 -21.79 8.10 -24.65
CA ILE A 19 -21.96 8.57 -23.28
C ILE A 19 -20.72 8.20 -22.47
N ARG A 20 -20.03 9.22 -21.97
CA ARG A 20 -18.91 9.04 -21.05
C ARG A 20 -19.41 8.50 -19.71
N GLN A 21 -18.84 7.39 -19.27
CA GLN A 21 -19.03 6.81 -17.94
C GLN A 21 -18.18 7.53 -16.91
N ASP A 22 -18.67 7.61 -15.65
CA ASP A 22 -17.88 8.18 -14.54
C ASP A 22 -16.79 7.22 -14.03
N THR A 23 -16.80 5.96 -14.47
CA THR A 23 -15.82 4.93 -14.14
C THR A 23 -15.13 4.37 -15.37
N GLY A 24 -13.96 3.75 -15.17
CA GLY A 24 -13.17 3.18 -16.26
C GLY A 24 -12.34 4.25 -16.96
N ARG A 25 -11.29 4.74 -16.29
CA ARG A 25 -10.43 5.83 -16.80
C ARG A 25 -9.85 5.53 -18.19
N LEU A 26 -9.51 4.26 -18.44
CA LEU A 26 -8.86 3.78 -19.65
C LEU A 26 -9.84 3.66 -20.82
N PHE A 27 -11.11 3.33 -20.56
CA PHE A 27 -12.14 3.11 -21.59
C PHE A 27 -13.47 3.73 -21.16
N PRO A 28 -13.54 5.07 -21.02
CA PRO A 28 -14.69 5.73 -20.41
C PRO A 28 -15.93 5.74 -21.32
N TYR A 29 -15.82 5.37 -22.60
CA TYR A 29 -16.93 5.35 -23.55
C TYR A 29 -17.40 3.93 -23.90
N ASN A 30 -16.66 2.91 -23.48
CA ASN A 30 -16.84 1.52 -23.91
C ASN A 30 -16.80 0.58 -22.68
N PRO A 31 -17.88 0.50 -21.89
CA PRO A 31 -17.92 -0.32 -20.68
C PRO A 31 -17.73 -1.82 -20.94
N GLU A 32 -17.91 -2.29 -22.17
CA GLU A 32 -17.68 -3.68 -22.57
C GLU A 32 -16.25 -4.18 -22.26
N PHE A 33 -15.25 -3.29 -22.23
CA PHE A 33 -13.89 -3.64 -21.83
C PHE A 33 -13.77 -4.08 -20.36
N TYR A 34 -14.70 -3.66 -19.50
CA TYR A 34 -14.73 -3.99 -18.07
C TYR A 34 -15.71 -5.11 -17.73
N SER A 35 -16.40 -5.70 -18.71
CA SER A 35 -17.45 -6.70 -18.47
C SER A 35 -16.97 -7.95 -17.71
N ASN A 36 -15.69 -8.32 -17.82
CA ASN A 36 -15.08 -9.43 -17.10
C ASN A 36 -14.32 -9.00 -15.84
N ALA A 37 -14.24 -7.69 -15.58
CA ALA A 37 -13.47 -7.17 -14.46
C ALA A 37 -14.03 -7.70 -13.13
N THR A 38 -13.17 -8.33 -12.35
CA THR A 38 -13.55 -8.84 -11.03
C THR A 38 -13.59 -7.73 -10.00
N GLY A 39 -14.67 -7.67 -9.21
CA GLY A 39 -14.78 -6.80 -8.04
C GLY A 39 -13.76 -7.11 -6.95
N LEU A 40 -13.10 -8.27 -7.00
CA LEU A 40 -12.11 -8.67 -6.00
C LEU A 40 -10.94 -7.68 -5.90
N TYR A 41 -10.51 -7.08 -7.01
CA TYR A 41 -9.43 -6.08 -7.01
C TYR A 41 -9.96 -4.64 -7.07
N GLY A 42 -11.25 -4.46 -6.81
CA GLY A 42 -11.88 -3.15 -6.76
C GLY A 42 -11.36 -2.27 -5.62
N PRO A 43 -11.73 -0.98 -5.63
CA PRO A 43 -11.20 0.00 -4.69
C PRO A 43 -11.56 -0.33 -3.22
N GLY A 44 -12.76 -0.87 -2.96
CA GLY A 44 -13.18 -1.24 -1.60
C GLY A 44 -12.30 -2.34 -1.00
N THR A 45 -12.00 -3.38 -1.78
CA THR A 45 -11.13 -4.48 -1.35
C THR A 45 -9.69 -4.02 -1.12
N ILE A 46 -9.16 -3.15 -1.98
CA ILE A 46 -7.79 -2.62 -1.83
C ILE A 46 -7.66 -1.76 -0.58
N TYR A 47 -8.61 -0.87 -0.33
CA TYR A 47 -8.59 -0.07 0.89
C TYR A 47 -8.72 -0.93 2.14
N CYS A 48 -9.57 -1.95 2.11
CA CYS A 48 -9.64 -2.94 3.19
C CYS A 48 -8.29 -3.62 3.42
N TRP A 49 -7.61 -4.04 2.35
CA TRP A 49 -6.29 -4.63 2.45
C TRP A 49 -5.25 -3.66 3.02
N TYR A 50 -5.23 -2.39 2.61
CA TYR A 50 -4.36 -1.37 3.23
C TYR A 50 -4.64 -1.20 4.73
N MET A 51 -5.90 -1.24 5.15
CA MET A 51 -6.26 -1.20 6.56
C MET A 51 -5.76 -2.42 7.33
N LEU A 52 -5.79 -3.62 6.73
CA LEU A 52 -5.18 -4.83 7.32
C LEU A 52 -3.66 -4.68 7.46
N LEU A 53 -2.98 -4.13 6.45
CA LEU A 53 -1.54 -3.88 6.53
C LEU A 53 -1.18 -2.92 7.67
N VAL A 54 -1.93 -1.82 7.82
CA VAL A 54 -1.79 -0.89 8.93
C VAL A 54 -2.08 -1.58 10.27
N SER A 55 -3.10 -2.44 10.32
CA SER A 55 -3.45 -3.22 11.52
C SER A 55 -2.29 -4.13 11.96
N VAL A 56 -1.65 -4.83 11.03
CA VAL A 56 -0.47 -5.67 11.30
C VAL A 56 0.68 -4.82 11.83
N LEU A 57 0.99 -3.71 11.17
CA LEU A 57 2.08 -2.81 11.58
C LEU A 57 1.83 -2.20 12.96
N ALA A 58 0.62 -1.74 13.25
CA ALA A 58 0.25 -1.20 14.55
C ALA A 58 0.35 -2.26 15.65
N SER A 59 -0.20 -3.45 15.40
CA SER A 59 -0.14 -4.57 16.35
C SER A 59 1.29 -4.97 16.69
N TRP A 60 2.19 -4.95 15.70
CA TRP A 60 3.60 -5.29 15.88
C TRP A 60 4.39 -4.15 16.52
N ALA A 61 4.13 -2.89 16.14
CA ALA A 61 4.79 -1.72 16.72
C ALA A 61 4.51 -1.54 18.21
N PHE A 62 3.27 -1.76 18.63
CA PHE A 62 2.87 -1.54 20.01
C PHE A 62 2.91 -2.81 20.88
N CYS A 63 3.39 -3.96 20.36
CA CYS A 63 3.62 -5.22 21.07
C CYS A 63 2.58 -5.53 22.17
N LEU A 64 1.29 -5.62 21.78
CA LEU A 64 0.16 -5.84 22.69
C LEU A 64 0.49 -6.91 23.76
N ALA A 65 0.75 -6.47 25.00
CA ALA A 65 1.28 -7.31 26.05
C ALA A 65 0.29 -8.42 26.45
N ASP A 66 0.81 -9.63 26.69
CA ASP A 66 0.06 -10.72 27.33
C ASP A 66 0.43 -10.79 28.82
N GLU A 67 -0.31 -11.54 29.62
CA GLU A 67 -0.15 -11.59 31.09
C GLU A 67 1.28 -11.94 31.57
N ASP A 68 2.07 -12.64 30.74
CA ASP A 68 3.42 -13.14 31.07
C ASP A 68 4.59 -12.37 30.41
N GLY A 69 4.35 -11.25 29.72
CA GLY A 69 5.42 -10.39 29.15
C GLY A 69 5.11 -9.76 27.79
N PRO A 70 6.06 -8.99 27.21
CA PRO A 70 5.86 -8.31 25.92
C PRO A 70 5.70 -9.34 24.79
N LYS A 71 4.54 -9.33 24.12
CA LYS A 71 4.20 -10.28 23.07
C LYS A 71 5.07 -10.02 21.83
N LYS A 72 5.95 -10.97 21.52
CA LYS A 72 6.73 -10.94 20.27
C LYS A 72 5.79 -10.93 19.06
N PRO A 73 6.07 -10.12 18.02
CA PRO A 73 5.32 -10.14 16.77
C PRO A 73 5.15 -11.56 16.23
N GLY A 74 3.91 -12.01 16.08
CA GLY A 74 3.57 -13.41 15.78
C GLY A 74 2.57 -13.54 14.65
N LEU A 75 2.16 -14.78 14.39
CA LEU A 75 1.06 -15.06 13.47
C LEU A 75 -0.24 -14.45 14.04
N SER A 76 -0.91 -13.63 13.24
CA SER A 76 -2.23 -13.07 13.55
C SER A 76 -3.17 -13.30 12.37
N ASN A 77 -4.49 -13.22 12.63
CA ASN A 77 -5.49 -13.31 11.57
C ASN A 77 -5.31 -12.17 10.55
N ASP A 78 -4.98 -10.97 11.02
CA ASP A 78 -4.70 -9.81 10.18
C ASP A 78 -3.49 -10.04 9.27
N LEU A 79 -2.42 -10.66 9.79
CA LEU A 79 -1.25 -11.02 8.97
C LEU A 79 -1.63 -12.06 7.92
N LEU A 80 -2.40 -13.08 8.29
CA LEU A 80 -2.86 -14.07 7.32
C LEU A 80 -3.74 -13.43 6.23
N GLY A 81 -4.66 -12.54 6.58
CA GLY A 81 -5.48 -11.80 5.63
C GLY A 81 -4.65 -10.89 4.72
N ALA A 82 -3.69 -10.17 5.30
CA ALA A 82 -2.76 -9.30 4.58
C ALA A 82 -1.89 -10.06 3.57
N LEU A 83 -1.54 -11.33 3.85
CA LEU A 83 -0.73 -12.18 2.97
C LEU A 83 -1.57 -13.00 1.99
N ALA A 84 -2.76 -13.46 2.37
CA ALA A 84 -3.61 -14.28 1.54
C ALA A 84 -4.07 -13.54 0.26
N TYR A 85 -4.41 -12.26 0.40
CA TYR A 85 -4.86 -11.45 -0.73
C TYR A 85 -3.82 -11.31 -1.86
N PRO A 86 -2.56 -10.90 -1.60
CA PRO A 86 -1.53 -10.85 -2.65
C PRO A 86 -1.08 -12.23 -3.13
N VAL A 87 -1.14 -13.28 -2.30
CA VAL A 87 -0.89 -14.66 -2.75
C VAL A 87 -1.97 -15.10 -3.74
N PHE A 88 -3.24 -14.83 -3.46
CA PHE A 88 -4.34 -15.09 -4.39
C PHE A 88 -4.17 -14.29 -5.69
N ALA A 89 -3.86 -12.99 -5.59
CA ALA A 89 -3.59 -12.13 -6.74
C ALA A 89 -2.45 -12.67 -7.61
N ALA A 90 -1.39 -13.20 -6.99
CA ALA A 90 -0.28 -13.81 -7.70
C ALA A 90 -0.69 -15.07 -8.48
N THR A 91 -1.53 -15.92 -7.89
CA THR A 91 -2.09 -17.09 -8.59
C THR A 91 -2.99 -16.66 -9.75
N ASP A 92 -3.89 -15.71 -9.53
CA ASP A 92 -4.79 -15.21 -10.56
C ASP A 92 -4.00 -14.56 -11.71
N LEU A 93 -2.98 -13.76 -11.40
CA LEU A 93 -2.08 -13.17 -12.40
C LEU A 93 -1.49 -14.24 -13.32
N ALA A 94 -0.98 -15.33 -12.74
CA ALA A 94 -0.44 -16.44 -13.52
C ALA A 94 -1.53 -17.12 -14.37
N VAL A 95 -2.73 -17.32 -13.84
CA VAL A 95 -3.85 -17.89 -14.60
C VAL A 95 -4.26 -16.98 -15.77
N GLN A 96 -4.38 -15.68 -15.56
CA GLN A 96 -4.72 -14.73 -16.61
C GLN A 96 -3.60 -14.61 -17.66
N SER A 97 -2.33 -14.67 -17.24
CA SER A 97 -1.20 -14.63 -18.17
C SER A 97 -1.17 -15.86 -19.09
N MET A 98 -1.52 -17.04 -18.57
CA MET A 98 -1.65 -18.26 -19.36
C MET A 98 -2.75 -18.14 -20.42
N LYS A 99 -3.86 -17.43 -20.14
CA LYS A 99 -4.94 -17.20 -21.13
C LYS A 99 -4.52 -16.26 -22.27
N MET A 100 -3.44 -15.50 -22.10
CA MET A 100 -2.89 -14.63 -23.15
C MET A 100 -1.77 -15.30 -23.96
N LEU A 101 -1.41 -16.55 -23.66
CA LEU A 101 -0.43 -17.28 -24.45
C LEU A 101 -0.90 -17.44 -25.90
N GLY A 102 0.03 -17.28 -26.83
CA GLY A 102 -0.26 -17.29 -28.27
C GLY A 102 -0.73 -15.95 -28.84
N MET A 103 -1.04 -14.96 -28.01
CA MET A 103 -1.33 -13.60 -28.49
C MET A 103 -0.02 -12.87 -28.82
N GLU A 104 0.15 -12.45 -30.07
CA GLU A 104 1.29 -11.63 -30.49
C GLU A 104 1.32 -10.30 -29.73
N LYS A 105 2.50 -9.68 -29.52
CA LYS A 105 2.65 -8.33 -28.94
C LYS A 105 1.87 -8.05 -27.62
N ARG A 106 1.52 -9.08 -26.84
CA ARG A 106 0.79 -8.96 -25.57
C ARG A 106 1.51 -8.10 -24.52
N ALA A 107 2.84 -8.17 -24.46
CA ALA A 107 3.64 -7.32 -23.58
C ALA A 107 3.40 -5.83 -23.89
N LEU A 108 3.46 -5.46 -25.17
CA LEU A 108 3.24 -4.08 -25.61
C LEU A 108 1.81 -3.62 -25.32
N ALA A 109 0.82 -4.48 -25.57
CA ALA A 109 -0.59 -4.20 -25.27
C ALA A 109 -0.82 -3.92 -23.78
N ILE A 110 -0.22 -4.72 -22.89
CA ILE A 110 -0.29 -4.49 -21.44
C ILE A 110 0.41 -3.17 -21.09
N PHE A 111 1.63 -2.96 -21.59
CA PHE A 111 2.42 -1.77 -21.26
C PHE A 111 1.71 -0.47 -21.63
N CYS A 112 1.19 -0.36 -22.86
CA CYS A 112 0.57 0.87 -23.34
C CYS A 112 -0.76 1.16 -22.65
N LEU A 113 -1.60 0.14 -22.42
CA LEU A 113 -2.86 0.31 -21.70
C LEU A 113 -2.66 0.65 -20.22
N ARG A 114 -1.58 0.17 -19.61
CA ARG A 114 -1.22 0.50 -18.22
C ARG A 114 -0.58 1.89 -18.11
N ASN A 115 0.12 2.34 -19.15
CA ASN A 115 0.90 3.58 -19.14
C ASN A 115 0.58 4.45 -20.38
N PRO A 116 -0.66 4.95 -20.53
CA PRO A 116 -1.09 5.65 -21.74
C PRO A 116 -0.39 7.01 -21.96
N GLU A 117 0.20 7.58 -20.91
CA GLU A 117 0.91 8.86 -20.99
C GLU A 117 2.36 8.72 -21.47
N VAL A 118 2.88 7.49 -21.54
CA VAL A 118 4.26 7.24 -21.96
C VAL A 118 4.35 7.33 -23.47
N ASN A 119 5.30 8.14 -23.98
CA ASN A 119 5.59 8.16 -25.40
C ASN A 119 6.09 6.77 -25.84
N LEU A 120 5.35 6.16 -26.76
CA LEU A 120 5.61 4.82 -27.24
C LEU A 120 6.63 4.77 -28.39
N ASP A 121 7.19 5.90 -28.86
CA ASP A 121 8.16 5.95 -29.98
C ASP A 121 9.33 4.96 -29.83
N LEU A 122 9.73 4.67 -28.59
CA LEU A 122 10.77 3.68 -28.25
C LEU A 122 10.40 2.22 -28.58
N PHE A 123 9.10 1.93 -28.75
CA PHE A 123 8.55 0.59 -29.00
C PHE A 123 8.12 0.37 -30.47
N GLY A 124 8.27 1.38 -31.33
CA GLY A 124 8.03 1.30 -32.78
C GLY A 124 7.10 2.39 -33.31
N PRO A 125 6.82 2.42 -34.63
CA PRO A 125 5.90 3.39 -35.22
C PRO A 125 4.45 3.06 -34.83
N PHE A 126 3.75 4.02 -34.23
CA PHE A 126 2.33 3.93 -33.92
C PHE A 126 1.50 4.61 -35.00
N ASN A 127 0.40 3.96 -35.38
CA ASN A 127 -0.52 4.52 -36.34
C ASN A 127 -1.34 5.61 -35.65
N THR A 128 -1.34 6.84 -36.14
CA THR A 128 -2.09 7.96 -35.55
C THR A 128 -3.47 8.16 -36.15
N THR A 129 -3.96 7.18 -36.92
CA THR A 129 -5.34 7.22 -37.44
C THR A 129 -6.36 7.30 -36.31
N GLN A 130 -7.33 8.20 -36.47
CA GLN A 130 -8.45 8.32 -35.55
C GLN A 130 -9.25 7.02 -35.53
N LEU A 131 -9.61 6.56 -34.33
CA LEU A 131 -10.39 5.37 -34.08
C LEU A 131 -11.86 5.73 -33.89
N ASP A 132 -12.73 5.07 -34.64
CA ASP A 132 -14.17 5.09 -34.39
C ASP A 132 -14.51 4.15 -33.22
N LEU A 133 -14.95 4.73 -32.11
CA LEU A 133 -15.34 3.98 -30.92
C LEU A 133 -16.74 3.35 -31.05
N ASN A 134 -17.52 3.70 -32.07
CA ASN A 134 -18.82 3.08 -32.34
C ASN A 134 -18.69 1.67 -32.94
N HIS A 135 -17.54 1.36 -33.57
CA HIS A 135 -17.33 0.11 -34.30
C HIS A 135 -16.00 -0.54 -33.91
N ILE A 136 -15.89 -0.99 -32.67
CA ILE A 136 -14.70 -1.69 -32.16
C ILE A 136 -14.71 -3.16 -32.62
N PRO A 137 -13.65 -3.66 -33.27
CA PRO A 137 -13.55 -5.07 -33.63
C PRO A 137 -13.62 -5.99 -32.39
N PRO A 138 -14.32 -7.15 -32.45
CA PRO A 138 -14.47 -8.06 -31.31
C PRO A 138 -13.13 -8.52 -30.72
N ASP A 139 -12.12 -8.78 -31.56
CA ASP A 139 -10.79 -9.22 -31.11
C ASP A 139 -10.08 -8.16 -30.26
N THR A 140 -10.31 -6.88 -30.56
CA THR A 140 -9.78 -5.74 -29.78
C THR A 140 -10.45 -5.68 -28.41
N VAL A 141 -11.77 -5.89 -28.36
CA VAL A 141 -12.53 -5.94 -27.10
C VAL A 141 -12.05 -7.08 -26.22
N ILE A 142 -11.92 -8.29 -26.78
CA ILE A 142 -11.42 -9.48 -26.07
C ILE A 142 -10.02 -9.22 -25.51
N LEU A 143 -9.11 -8.65 -26.31
CA LEU A 143 -7.77 -8.33 -25.85
C LEU A 143 -7.76 -7.28 -24.73
N GLY A 144 -8.55 -6.22 -24.86
CA GLY A 144 -8.66 -5.20 -23.82
C GLY A 144 -9.23 -5.77 -22.52
N GLN A 145 -10.25 -6.63 -22.59
CA GLN A 145 -10.77 -7.37 -21.44
C GLN A 145 -9.68 -8.22 -20.76
N ARG A 146 -8.84 -8.92 -21.53
CA ARG A 146 -7.71 -9.69 -20.98
C ARG A 146 -6.68 -8.82 -20.25
N VAL A 147 -6.44 -7.60 -20.75
CA VAL A 147 -5.53 -6.65 -20.08
C VAL A 147 -6.17 -6.08 -18.81
N VAL A 148 -7.47 -5.81 -18.82
CA VAL A 148 -8.23 -5.42 -17.62
C VAL A 148 -8.21 -6.54 -16.57
N ASP A 149 -8.37 -7.80 -16.98
CA ASP A 149 -8.30 -8.97 -16.08
C ASP A 149 -6.93 -9.07 -15.37
N ILE A 150 -5.84 -8.65 -16.03
CA ILE A 150 -4.47 -8.64 -15.46
C ILE A 150 -4.22 -7.42 -14.57
N THR A 151 -4.87 -6.29 -14.86
CA THR A 151 -4.62 -5.00 -14.22
C THR A 151 -4.78 -5.06 -12.70
N GLY A 152 -5.85 -5.70 -12.23
CA GLY A 152 -6.10 -5.92 -10.79
C GLY A 152 -4.97 -6.69 -10.11
N PRO A 153 -4.79 -7.98 -10.42
CA PRO A 153 -3.84 -8.84 -9.72
C PRO A 153 -2.38 -8.37 -9.87
N LEU A 154 -2.00 -7.80 -11.02
CA LEU A 154 -0.66 -7.23 -11.24
C LEU A 154 -0.38 -6.09 -10.25
N THR A 155 -1.32 -5.15 -10.12
CA THR A 155 -1.18 -4.00 -9.22
C THR A 155 -1.03 -4.44 -7.76
N ILE A 156 -1.76 -5.48 -7.33
CA ILE A 156 -1.65 -6.02 -5.97
C ILE A 156 -0.28 -6.65 -5.71
N CYS A 157 0.21 -7.49 -6.63
CA CYS A 157 1.51 -8.13 -6.49
C CYS A 157 2.64 -7.10 -6.33
N TYR A 158 2.63 -6.05 -7.15
CA TYR A 158 3.61 -4.97 -7.07
C TYR A 158 3.43 -4.10 -5.83
N SER A 159 2.20 -3.82 -5.42
CA SER A 159 1.92 -3.05 -4.20
C SER A 159 2.29 -3.80 -2.92
N ALA A 160 2.22 -5.13 -2.91
CA ALA A 160 2.57 -5.96 -1.77
C ALA A 160 4.08 -6.08 -1.56
N THR A 161 4.86 -6.04 -2.65
CA THR A 161 6.32 -6.17 -2.64
C THR A 161 7.03 -5.20 -1.68
N PRO A 162 6.81 -3.86 -1.73
CA PRO A 162 7.47 -2.93 -0.80
C PRO A 162 7.07 -3.18 0.65
N PHE A 163 5.81 -3.52 0.93
CA PHE A 163 5.35 -3.85 2.28
C PHE A 163 6.07 -5.09 2.83
N LEU A 164 6.15 -6.17 2.05
CA LEU A 164 6.84 -7.39 2.47
C LEU A 164 8.34 -7.15 2.68
N LEU A 165 8.96 -6.33 1.83
CA LEU A 165 10.36 -5.92 2.01
C LEU A 165 10.57 -5.13 3.31
N ILE A 166 9.67 -4.21 3.66
CA ILE A 166 9.72 -3.49 4.94
C ILE A 166 9.69 -4.48 6.11
N LEU A 167 8.79 -5.48 6.08
CA LEU A 167 8.73 -6.50 7.12
C LEU A 167 10.01 -7.34 7.18
N ILE A 168 10.51 -7.80 6.03
CA ILE A 168 11.73 -8.63 5.94
C ILE A 168 12.96 -7.85 6.44
N ILE A 169 13.13 -6.59 6.03
CA ILE A 169 14.20 -5.71 6.50
C ILE A 169 14.05 -5.48 8.00
N GLY A 170 12.84 -5.24 8.48
CA GLY A 170 12.54 -5.14 9.91
C GLY A 170 12.96 -6.38 10.70
N PHE A 171 12.90 -7.58 10.10
CA PHE A 171 13.39 -8.82 10.73
C PHE A 171 14.91 -8.93 10.78
N MET A 172 15.64 -8.21 9.92
CA MET A 172 17.10 -8.24 9.83
C MET A 172 17.76 -7.20 10.73
N ILE A 173 17.08 -6.11 11.04
CA ILE A 173 17.60 -5.06 11.91
C ILE A 173 17.62 -5.57 13.36
N ASP A 174 18.80 -5.98 13.84
CA ASP A 174 19.06 -6.33 15.23
C ASP A 174 19.50 -5.07 16.01
N THR A 175 18.56 -4.14 16.23
CA THR A 175 18.84 -2.99 17.09
C THR A 175 18.62 -3.40 18.54
N ASP A 176 19.66 -3.31 19.37
CA ASP A 176 19.61 -3.63 20.81
C ASP A 176 18.53 -2.83 21.58
N TYR A 177 18.08 -1.70 21.03
CA TYR A 177 16.96 -0.89 21.54
C TYR A 177 15.59 -1.58 21.41
N ALA A 178 15.47 -2.61 20.58
CA ALA A 178 14.23 -3.28 20.19
C ALA A 178 14.20 -4.77 20.61
N ARG A 179 14.76 -5.12 21.78
CA ARG A 179 14.85 -6.53 22.27
C ARG A 179 13.54 -7.33 22.23
N ASN A 180 12.38 -6.65 22.25
CA ASN A 180 11.05 -7.28 22.23
C ASN A 180 10.42 -7.40 20.83
N TRP A 181 11.06 -6.85 19.79
CA TRP A 181 10.53 -6.76 18.43
C TRP A 181 10.92 -7.93 17.53
N LYS A 182 11.77 -8.85 18.01
CA LYS A 182 12.14 -10.05 17.25
C LYS A 182 10.88 -10.89 16.97
N PRO A 183 10.45 -11.04 15.71
CA PRO A 183 9.26 -11.80 15.39
C PRO A 183 9.46 -13.28 15.70
N LYS A 184 8.34 -13.98 15.97
CA LYS A 184 8.34 -15.44 16.08
C LYS A 184 8.81 -16.04 14.75
N PRO A 185 9.61 -17.12 14.77
CA PRO A 185 10.09 -17.79 13.55
C PRO A 185 8.97 -18.16 12.57
N SER A 186 7.79 -18.53 13.08
CA SER A 186 6.62 -18.85 12.26
C SER A 186 6.15 -17.66 11.41
N ALA A 187 6.07 -16.46 11.99
CA ALA A 187 5.68 -15.26 11.26
C ALA A 187 6.70 -14.93 10.16
N ARG A 188 8.00 -15.04 10.46
CA ARG A 188 9.08 -14.84 9.49
C ARG A 188 9.00 -15.83 8.33
N TRP A 189 8.77 -17.11 8.63
CA TRP A 189 8.61 -18.14 7.60
C TRP A 189 7.42 -17.87 6.68
N VAL A 190 6.25 -17.54 7.24
CA VAL A 190 5.04 -17.30 6.45
C VAL A 190 5.20 -16.07 5.55
N VAL A 191 5.79 -14.98 6.04
CA VAL A 191 6.09 -13.78 5.24
C VAL A 191 7.07 -14.11 4.10
N ASN A 192 8.16 -14.83 4.38
CA ASN A 192 9.15 -15.20 3.37
C ASN A 192 8.57 -16.14 2.29
N VAL A 193 7.74 -17.10 2.70
CA VAL A 193 7.06 -18.02 1.76
C VAL A 193 6.10 -17.25 0.86
N ALA A 194 5.29 -16.35 1.43
CA ALA A 194 4.39 -15.50 0.65
C ALA A 194 5.17 -14.62 -0.34
N TYR A 195 6.24 -13.96 0.11
CA TYR A 195 7.10 -13.15 -0.76
C TYR A 195 7.73 -13.97 -1.89
N GLY A 196 8.31 -15.12 -1.57
CA GLY A 196 8.90 -16.03 -2.56
C GLY A 196 7.89 -16.54 -3.57
N TYR A 197 6.67 -16.86 -3.14
CA TYR A 197 5.58 -17.26 -4.03
C TYR A 197 5.16 -16.14 -4.98
N ILE A 198 4.95 -14.92 -4.46
CA ILE A 198 4.59 -13.75 -5.27
C ILE A 198 5.69 -13.45 -6.30
N SER A 199 6.96 -13.46 -5.88
CA SER A 199 8.10 -13.27 -6.78
C SER A 199 8.18 -14.33 -7.87
N LEU A 200 7.91 -15.59 -7.53
CA LEU A 200 7.87 -16.69 -8.50
C LEU A 200 6.75 -16.49 -9.53
N MET A 201 5.54 -16.15 -9.09
CA MET A 201 4.41 -15.91 -10.00
C MET A 201 4.62 -14.69 -10.89
N LEU A 202 5.18 -13.60 -10.35
CA LEU A 202 5.60 -12.44 -11.16
C LEU A 202 6.64 -12.84 -12.21
N THR A 203 7.61 -13.68 -11.83
CA THR A 203 8.62 -14.21 -12.76
C THR A 203 7.96 -15.01 -13.89
N ILE A 204 7.02 -15.91 -13.56
CA ILE A 204 6.23 -16.67 -14.54
C ILE A 204 5.45 -15.72 -15.46
N PHE A 205 4.79 -14.70 -14.90
CA PHE A 205 4.09 -13.68 -15.66
C PHE A 205 5.01 -13.01 -16.68
N HIS A 206 6.15 -12.48 -16.25
CA HIS A 206 7.09 -11.80 -17.14
C HIS A 206 7.65 -12.70 -18.24
N PHE A 207 8.04 -13.93 -17.91
CA PHE A 207 8.48 -14.89 -18.94
C PHE A 207 7.35 -15.26 -19.90
N SER A 208 6.10 -15.31 -19.41
CA SER A 208 4.93 -15.59 -20.25
C SER A 208 4.62 -14.48 -21.24
N LEU A 209 5.18 -13.26 -21.12
CA LEU A 209 4.92 -12.15 -22.04
C LEU A 209 5.62 -12.28 -23.40
N GLY A 210 6.69 -13.07 -23.49
CA GLY A 210 7.41 -13.35 -24.74
C GLY A 210 8.32 -12.22 -25.28
N ASP A 211 8.25 -11.02 -24.70
CA ASP A 211 9.13 -9.88 -24.97
C ASP A 211 9.76 -9.41 -23.67
N ILE A 212 11.02 -9.80 -23.45
CA ILE A 212 11.77 -9.49 -22.21
C ILE A 212 12.01 -7.99 -22.07
N GLY A 213 12.22 -7.27 -23.17
CA GLY A 213 12.50 -5.83 -23.16
C GLY A 213 11.28 -5.06 -22.66
N THR A 214 10.13 -5.27 -23.30
CA THR A 214 8.87 -4.63 -22.88
C THR A 214 8.44 -5.09 -21.49
N SER A 215 8.64 -6.37 -21.17
CA SER A 215 8.39 -6.93 -19.84
C SER A 215 9.20 -6.24 -18.73
N PHE A 216 10.45 -5.88 -19.01
CA PHE A 216 11.29 -5.12 -18.07
C PHE A 216 10.71 -3.72 -17.81
N PHE A 217 10.23 -3.02 -18.85
CA PHE A 217 9.58 -1.71 -18.67
C PHE A 217 8.29 -1.82 -17.86
N ILE A 218 7.46 -2.84 -18.10
CA ILE A 218 6.31 -3.13 -17.24
C ILE A 218 6.78 -3.28 -15.79
N ALA A 219 7.76 -4.14 -15.53
CA ALA A 219 8.23 -4.38 -14.17
C ALA A 219 8.75 -3.12 -13.48
N LEU A 220 9.49 -2.29 -14.21
CA LEU A 220 10.04 -1.03 -13.70
C LEU A 220 8.93 -0.06 -13.32
N TYR A 221 7.98 0.21 -14.23
CA TYR A 221 6.89 1.16 -13.99
C TYR A 221 5.96 0.68 -12.88
N GLU A 222 5.60 -0.60 -12.88
CA GLU A 222 4.73 -1.20 -11.87
C GLU A 222 5.40 -1.23 -10.48
N ALA A 223 6.72 -1.39 -10.39
CA ALA A 223 7.44 -1.34 -9.12
C ALA A 223 7.66 0.08 -8.61
N MET A 224 7.95 1.04 -9.49
CA MET A 224 8.28 2.41 -9.09
C MET A 224 7.10 3.11 -8.42
N LEU A 225 5.88 2.95 -8.94
CA LEU A 225 4.73 3.68 -8.43
C LEU A 225 4.40 3.35 -6.95
N PRO A 226 4.23 2.06 -6.54
CA PRO A 226 3.99 1.72 -5.14
C PRO A 226 5.15 2.11 -4.22
N VAL A 227 6.40 2.00 -4.68
CA VAL A 227 7.58 2.40 -3.90
C VAL A 227 7.57 3.90 -3.64
N MET A 228 7.39 4.73 -4.68
CA MET A 228 7.32 6.18 -4.56
C MET A 228 6.18 6.61 -3.63
N LEU A 229 4.98 6.06 -3.82
CA LEU A 229 3.83 6.38 -2.97
C LEU A 229 4.06 5.96 -1.52
N THR A 230 4.62 4.77 -1.27
CA THR A 230 4.95 4.32 0.08
C THR A 230 5.93 5.27 0.77
N VAL A 231 6.97 5.69 0.06
CA VAL A 231 7.97 6.65 0.58
C VAL A 231 7.30 7.99 0.90
N ILE A 232 6.49 8.54 -0.02
CA ILE A 232 5.78 9.82 0.19
C ILE A 232 4.84 9.74 1.40
N TYR A 233 4.06 8.66 1.52
CA TYR A 233 3.14 8.49 2.65
C TYR A 233 3.87 8.28 3.98
N LEU A 234 4.97 7.53 4.01
CA LEU A 234 5.79 7.37 5.21
C LEU A 234 6.40 8.70 5.67
N PHE A 235 6.99 9.48 4.76
CA PHE A 235 7.51 10.81 5.09
C PHE A 235 6.40 11.74 5.58
N THR A 236 5.23 11.71 4.93
CA THR A 236 4.07 12.52 5.33
C THR A 236 3.60 12.14 6.74
N ALA A 237 3.49 10.84 7.03
CA ALA A 237 3.10 10.35 8.35
C ALA A 237 4.13 10.71 9.43
N PHE A 238 5.42 10.58 9.13
CA PHE A 238 6.50 10.93 10.04
C PHE A 238 6.53 12.42 10.37
N ILE A 239 6.41 13.29 9.37
CA ILE A 239 6.33 14.75 9.56
C ILE A 239 5.07 15.11 10.34
N GLY A 240 3.92 14.51 10.01
CA GLY A 240 2.67 14.73 10.72
C GLY A 240 2.73 14.34 12.20
N LEU A 241 3.33 13.18 12.51
CA LEU A 241 3.51 12.72 13.89
C LEU A 241 4.46 13.66 14.65
N THR A 242 5.59 14.02 14.04
CA THR A 242 6.58 14.94 14.63
C THR A 242 5.95 16.31 14.92
N PHE A 243 5.13 16.81 13.99
CA PHE A 243 4.39 18.06 14.15
C PHE A 243 3.39 17.98 15.33
N LEU A 244 2.62 16.89 15.42
CA LEU A 244 1.71 16.67 16.54
C LEU A 244 2.44 16.61 17.89
N THR A 245 3.54 15.86 17.97
CA THR A 245 4.36 15.81 19.18
C THR A 245 4.96 17.17 19.54
N GLY A 246 5.36 17.96 18.53
CA GLY A 246 5.84 19.33 18.73
C GLY A 246 4.77 20.26 19.30
N ILE A 247 3.52 20.15 18.86
CA ILE A 247 2.39 20.91 19.43
C ILE A 247 2.17 20.52 20.88
N ILE A 248 2.11 19.21 21.16
CA ILE A 248 1.88 18.70 22.51
C ILE A 248 2.98 19.18 23.47
N MET A 249 4.24 19.05 23.06
CA MET A 249 5.40 19.53 23.81
C MET A 249 5.35 21.04 24.04
N LEU A 250 4.95 21.82 23.04
CA LEU A 250 4.81 23.28 23.17
C LEU A 250 3.73 23.65 24.20
N VAL A 251 2.59 22.97 24.17
CA VAL A 251 1.49 23.19 25.13
C VAL A 251 1.95 22.88 26.55
N TRP A 252 2.55 21.72 26.79
CA TRP A 252 3.06 21.36 28.13
C TRP A 252 4.16 22.30 28.61
N SER A 253 5.12 22.64 27.75
CA SER A 253 6.21 23.56 28.09
C SER A 253 5.70 24.95 28.48
N THR A 254 4.60 25.40 27.85
CA THR A 254 3.95 26.68 28.17
C THR A 254 3.24 26.62 29.52
N ILE A 255 2.58 25.50 29.83
CA ILE A 255 1.94 25.26 31.13
C ILE A 255 2.99 25.23 32.25
N GLU A 256 4.10 24.52 32.04
CA GLU A 256 5.19 24.36 33.01
C GLU A 256 6.15 25.55 33.06
N LYS A 257 5.96 26.56 32.19
CA LYS A 257 6.83 27.74 32.02
C LYS A 257 8.29 27.37 31.73
N ASN A 258 8.52 26.24 31.06
CA ASN A 258 9.84 25.81 30.64
C ASN A 258 10.17 26.40 29.26
N TYR A 259 10.85 27.55 29.26
CA TYR A 259 11.21 28.28 28.03
C TYR A 259 12.16 27.51 27.11
N LYS A 260 13.01 26.63 27.66
CA LYS A 260 13.97 25.87 26.84
C LYS A 260 13.24 24.87 25.94
N ASP A 261 12.33 24.11 26.54
CA ASP A 261 11.56 23.09 25.85
C ASP A 261 10.57 23.72 24.87
N ALA A 262 10.02 24.89 25.20
CA ALA A 262 9.19 25.67 24.28
C ALA A 262 9.95 26.10 23.01
N VAL A 263 11.22 26.50 23.14
CA VAL A 263 12.07 26.86 21.98
C VAL A 263 12.43 25.63 21.15
N GLU A 264 12.72 24.48 21.78
CA GLU A 264 12.97 23.23 21.05
C GLU A 264 11.73 22.76 20.29
N ALA A 265 10.55 22.83 20.91
CA ALA A 265 9.28 22.53 20.25
C ALA A 265 9.03 23.45 19.04
N LEU A 266 9.27 24.76 19.17
CA LEU A 266 9.15 25.70 18.06
C LEU A 266 10.13 25.40 16.91
N LYS A 267 11.37 24.99 17.21
CA LYS A 267 12.33 24.56 16.18
C LYS A 267 11.85 23.31 15.46
N ALA A 268 11.33 22.32 16.19
CA ALA A 268 10.77 21.11 15.61
C ALA A 268 9.58 21.42 14.69
N LEU A 269 8.66 22.28 15.13
CA LEU A 269 7.52 22.73 14.32
C LEU A 269 7.96 23.50 13.07
N GLY A 270 8.92 24.41 13.19
CA GLY A 270 9.49 25.14 12.06
C GLY A 270 10.15 24.21 11.05
N GLY A 271 10.90 23.21 11.51
CA GLY A 271 11.45 22.15 10.68
C GLY A 271 10.37 21.34 9.96
N CYS A 272 9.31 20.94 10.67
CA CYS A 272 8.17 20.23 10.06
C CYS A 272 7.50 21.04 8.96
N ILE A 273 7.25 22.34 9.17
CA ILE A 273 6.66 23.23 8.17
C ILE A 273 7.56 23.33 6.93
N PHE A 274 8.87 23.49 7.15
CA PHE A 274 9.85 23.57 6.07
C PHE A 274 9.89 22.27 5.24
N PHE A 275 10.02 21.11 5.89
CA PHE A 275 10.03 19.81 5.21
C PHE A 275 8.68 19.48 4.55
N ALA A 276 7.56 19.84 5.18
CA ALA A 276 6.24 19.70 4.56
C ALA A 276 6.12 20.53 3.29
N GLY A 277 6.56 21.80 3.33
CA GLY A 277 6.52 22.71 2.19
C GLY A 277 7.45 22.29 1.04
N MET A 278 8.64 21.76 1.33
CA MET A 278 9.60 21.37 0.30
C MET A 278 9.38 19.96 -0.26
N LEU A 279 8.88 19.01 0.53
CA LEU A 279 8.80 17.60 0.15
C LEU A 279 7.36 17.12 0.01
N VAL A 280 6.54 17.28 1.05
CA VAL A 280 5.18 16.72 1.10
C VAL A 280 4.25 17.42 0.12
N VAL A 281 4.21 18.75 0.13
CA VAL A 281 3.30 19.54 -0.72
C VAL A 281 3.58 19.31 -2.21
N PRO A 282 4.83 19.42 -2.71
CA PRO A 282 5.13 19.15 -4.12
C PRO A 282 4.80 17.70 -4.51
N SER A 283 5.11 16.73 -3.64
CA SER A 283 4.80 15.31 -3.90
C SER A 283 3.30 15.06 -4.00
N MET A 284 2.49 15.64 -3.11
CA MET A 284 1.04 15.53 -3.16
C MET A 284 0.45 16.22 -4.40
N LEU A 285 1.01 17.36 -4.81
CA LEU A 285 0.62 18.03 -6.05
C LEU A 285 0.94 17.19 -7.29
N MET A 286 2.09 16.52 -7.32
CA MET A 286 2.43 15.59 -8.39
C MET A 286 1.47 14.40 -8.44
N ILE A 287 1.18 13.77 -7.29
CA ILE A 287 0.21 12.68 -7.20
C ILE A 287 -1.15 13.12 -7.75
N HIS A 288 -1.60 14.33 -7.38
CA HIS A 288 -2.88 14.87 -7.85
C HIS A 288 -2.88 15.16 -9.35
N ARG A 289 -1.82 15.81 -9.86
CA ARG A 289 -1.66 16.16 -11.28
C ARG A 289 -1.67 14.92 -12.16
N ASP A 290 -0.89 13.91 -11.79
CA ASP A 290 -0.66 12.70 -12.60
C ASP A 290 -1.73 11.63 -12.31
N ARG A 291 -2.69 11.92 -11.42
CA ARG A 291 -3.72 10.97 -10.95
C ARG A 291 -3.11 9.63 -10.54
N SER A 292 -1.95 9.69 -9.89
CA SER A 292 -1.16 8.52 -9.47
C SER A 292 -1.93 7.76 -8.40
N THR A 293 -2.22 6.49 -8.67
CA THR A 293 -2.99 5.65 -7.75
C THR A 293 -2.56 4.19 -7.87
N THR A 294 -2.57 3.48 -6.75
CA THR A 294 -2.41 2.02 -6.68
C THR A 294 -3.74 1.28 -6.81
N ILE A 295 -4.81 2.00 -7.11
CA ILE A 295 -6.13 1.41 -7.39
C ILE A 295 -6.16 1.07 -8.89
N PRO A 296 -6.29 -0.21 -9.26
CA PRO A 296 -6.40 -0.64 -10.63
C PRO A 296 -7.69 -0.10 -11.23
N ASP A 297 -7.61 0.28 -12.49
CA ASP A 297 -8.77 0.76 -13.22
C ASP A 297 -9.59 -0.43 -13.72
N LEU A 298 -10.68 -0.72 -13.00
CA LEU A 298 -11.56 -1.86 -13.26
C LEU A 298 -12.98 -1.43 -13.64
N GLY A 299 -13.26 -0.13 -13.76
CA GLY A 299 -14.61 0.35 -14.05
C GLY A 299 -15.59 0.29 -12.88
N ILE A 300 -15.13 -0.07 -11.68
CA ILE A 300 -15.96 -0.36 -10.50
C ILE A 300 -15.93 0.82 -9.50
N ARG A 301 -17.09 1.20 -8.96
CA ARG A 301 -17.22 2.27 -7.94
C ARG A 301 -17.08 1.73 -6.53
N VAL A 302 -16.48 2.51 -5.63
CA VAL A 302 -16.51 2.25 -4.16
C VAL A 302 -17.95 2.14 -3.62
N SER A 303 -18.90 2.84 -4.25
CA SER A 303 -20.30 2.85 -3.83
C SER A 303 -21.05 1.55 -4.14
N GLU A 304 -20.46 0.63 -4.91
CA GLU A 304 -21.05 -0.68 -5.15
C GLU A 304 -21.09 -1.49 -3.85
N ARG A 305 -22.13 -2.32 -3.66
CA ARG A 305 -22.46 -2.90 -2.35
C ARG A 305 -21.37 -3.83 -1.82
N ASP A 306 -20.76 -4.61 -2.71
CA ASP A 306 -19.64 -5.52 -2.43
C ASP A 306 -18.36 -4.74 -2.05
N GLN A 307 -18.09 -3.63 -2.74
CA GLN A 307 -16.95 -2.75 -2.45
C GLN A 307 -17.13 -2.05 -1.10
N LEU A 308 -18.32 -1.52 -0.84
CA LEU A 308 -18.65 -0.88 0.43
C LEU A 308 -18.60 -1.88 1.58
N ALA A 309 -19.15 -3.09 1.41
CA ALA A 309 -19.11 -4.12 2.43
C ALA A 309 -17.67 -4.50 2.80
N THR A 310 -16.82 -4.70 1.79
CA THR A 310 -15.40 -5.05 2.00
C THR A 310 -14.63 -3.91 2.67
N LEU A 311 -14.88 -2.67 2.27
CA LEU A 311 -14.30 -1.48 2.92
C LEU A 311 -14.69 -1.41 4.41
N LEU A 312 -15.97 -1.65 4.73
CA LEU A 312 -16.45 -1.65 6.12
C LEU A 312 -15.75 -2.72 6.98
N VAL A 313 -15.46 -3.90 6.42
CA VAL A 313 -14.69 -4.94 7.11
C VAL A 313 -13.29 -4.42 7.49
N GLY A 314 -12.62 -3.73 6.58
CA GLY A 314 -11.33 -3.10 6.85
C GLY A 314 -11.40 -2.05 7.96
N ILE A 315 -12.41 -1.18 7.91
CA ILE A 315 -12.63 -0.11 8.92
C ILE A 315 -12.84 -0.72 10.29
N VAL A 316 -13.71 -1.74 10.40
CA VAL A 316 -14.00 -2.41 11.68
C VAL A 316 -12.75 -3.09 12.23
N THR A 317 -11.99 -3.78 11.39
CA THR A 317 -10.75 -4.47 11.79
C THR A 317 -9.72 -3.49 12.33
N LEU A 318 -9.45 -2.41 11.58
CA LEU A 318 -8.50 -1.38 12.02
C LEU A 318 -8.96 -0.69 13.31
N THR A 319 -10.26 -0.40 13.43
CA THR A 319 -10.83 0.20 14.64
C THR A 319 -10.64 -0.70 15.86
N PHE A 320 -10.86 -2.01 15.71
CA PHE A 320 -10.65 -2.97 16.77
C PHE A 320 -9.18 -2.97 17.23
N THR A 321 -8.24 -3.00 16.28
CA THR A 321 -6.80 -2.95 16.58
C THR A 321 -6.39 -1.66 17.27
N VAL A 322 -6.88 -0.51 16.80
CA VAL A 322 -6.60 0.78 17.45
C VAL A 322 -7.13 0.79 18.89
N ILE A 323 -8.35 0.30 19.12
CA ILE A 323 -8.93 0.20 20.47
C ILE A 323 -8.08 -0.72 21.35
N ASP A 324 -7.62 -1.86 20.83
CA ASP A 324 -6.80 -2.80 21.59
C ASP A 324 -5.42 -2.23 21.93
N VAL A 325 -4.78 -1.52 20.99
CA VAL A 325 -3.54 -0.76 21.22
C VAL A 325 -3.75 0.28 22.33
N LEU A 326 -4.81 1.07 22.26
CA LEU A 326 -5.11 2.09 23.27
C LEU A 326 -5.36 1.46 24.65
N ARG A 327 -6.16 0.40 24.72
CA ARG A 327 -6.44 -0.31 25.98
C ARG A 327 -5.17 -0.86 26.62
N ASN A 328 -4.30 -1.46 25.84
CA ASN A 328 -3.04 -2.01 26.35
C ASN A 328 -2.07 -0.91 26.77
N PHE A 329 -2.02 0.20 26.04
CA PHE A 329 -1.27 1.39 26.46
C PHE A 329 -1.74 1.91 27.83
N PHE A 330 -3.04 2.06 28.03
CA PHE A 330 -3.59 2.50 29.33
C PHE A 330 -3.34 1.49 30.46
N ARG A 331 -3.44 0.18 30.19
CA ARG A 331 -3.12 -0.86 31.19
C ARG A 331 -1.64 -0.90 31.57
N ALA A 332 -0.75 -0.69 30.61
CA ALA A 332 0.70 -0.65 30.87
C ALA A 332 1.04 0.54 31.77
N ARG A 333 0.54 1.73 31.42
CA ARG A 333 0.70 2.94 32.23
C ARG A 333 0.16 2.76 33.65
N HIS A 334 -1.03 2.15 33.81
CA HIS A 334 -1.59 1.92 35.13
C HIS A 334 -0.75 0.93 35.96
N ARG A 335 -0.18 -0.11 35.33
CA ARG A 335 0.74 -1.03 36.02
C ARG A 335 2.05 -0.35 36.44
N GLU A 336 2.60 0.54 35.62
CA GLU A 336 3.77 1.35 35.99
C GLU A 336 3.44 2.28 37.16
N GLU A 337 2.30 2.99 37.12
CA GLU A 337 1.86 3.86 38.21
C GLU A 337 1.65 3.09 39.53
N VAL A 338 1.10 1.87 39.49
CA VAL A 338 0.96 1.00 40.67
C VAL A 338 2.32 0.50 41.17
N ALA A 339 3.20 0.07 40.27
CA ALA A 339 4.54 -0.40 40.65
C ALA A 339 5.40 0.71 41.26
N ASP A 340 5.32 1.93 40.72
CA ASP A 340 6.00 3.11 41.28
C ASP A 340 5.44 3.47 42.65
N ALA A 341 4.12 3.38 42.84
CA ALA A 341 3.47 3.60 44.13
C ALA A 341 3.85 2.52 45.17
N GLU A 342 3.92 1.25 44.76
CA GLU A 342 4.40 0.16 45.62
C GLU A 342 5.87 0.33 45.99
N MET A 343 6.72 0.76 45.05
CA MET A 343 8.14 1.01 45.30
C MET A 343 8.37 2.20 46.25
N GLN A 344 7.48 3.19 46.24
CA GLN A 344 7.49 4.31 47.21
C GLN A 344 6.95 3.94 48.60
N MET A 345 6.17 2.86 48.71
CA MET A 345 5.65 2.34 49.99
C MET A 345 6.59 1.34 50.67
N LEU A 346 7.68 0.91 50.01
CA LEU A 346 8.73 0.13 50.65
C LEU A 346 9.49 1.03 51.64
N PRO A 347 9.68 0.61 52.90
CA PRO A 347 10.40 1.41 53.87
C PRO A 347 11.81 1.67 53.35
N ALA A 348 12.25 2.94 53.40
CA ALA A 348 13.64 3.28 53.18
C ALA A 348 14.47 2.40 54.11
N ALA A 349 15.40 1.62 53.55
CA ALA A 349 16.32 0.81 54.34
C ALA A 349 17.19 1.74 55.20
N GLU A 350 16.70 2.12 56.38
CA GLU A 350 17.47 2.76 57.42
C GLU A 350 18.26 1.69 58.19
N GLY A 351 19.59 1.87 58.21
CA GLY A 351 20.39 1.47 59.35
C GLY A 351 21.14 0.14 59.25
N ALA A 352 22.32 0.19 58.65
CA ALA A 352 23.44 -0.64 59.09
C ALA A 352 24.72 0.19 59.19
N THR A 353 24.71 1.21 60.04
CA THR A 353 25.92 1.62 60.76
C THR A 353 25.87 0.95 62.13
N GLY A 354 26.69 -0.08 62.31
CA GLY A 354 26.87 -0.79 63.58
C GLY A 354 28.34 -1.16 63.74
N HIS A 355 29.00 -0.43 64.63
CA HIS A 355 30.40 -0.55 65.05
C HIS A 355 30.90 -1.99 65.28
N SER A 356 32.07 -2.31 64.73
CA SER A 356 33.24 -2.82 65.47
C SER A 356 34.50 -2.62 64.64
#